data_AF-A0A969TE64-F1
#
_entry.id   AF-A0A969TE64-F1
#
_cell.length_a   1.000
_cell.length_b   1.000
_cell.length_c   1.000
_cell.angle_alpha   90.00
_cell.angle_beta   90.00
_cell.angle_gamma   90.00
#
_symmetry.space_group_name_H-M   'P 1'
#
loop_
_entity.id
_entity.type
_entity.pdbx_description
1 polymer ?
#
loop_
_entity_poly.entity_id
_entity_poly.type
_entity_poly.pdbx_seq_one_letter_code
_entity_poly.pdbx_strand_id
1 'polypeptide(L)'
;MAGAKKSPTKKSFSEAVFKHSSEAIAILDRQDRIAELNPAACKLFGATKKKLIGKLIDDFLLSSIDGQQVQKRAKIQLKQPQGKTKVAEYTLVKDFLPHHNLLVFRDITDSIQQEATELNLHHQRVGLFAEVTLKIRQSLQLPEILQTAVTEVQRILQADRVLIYQVFGNGTGMPIKEAVLPDFKPILGVKFPEEVFPEDYRQLYTKGRVRAIANVHAPDAGLAECLIEFMKEWQIKSKLVVPILQNAKSSSKGEHLWGLLIAHQCQAPREWTEFEQELMQQLADQIGIALFQGELLENLEGIVAERTAKLRQEISERQAALRERTKAETALRHSEEQLRLIANGLPVLIAYVDCQQHYRFNNQAYQTWLGLSPEEISDRHLIQVHGKDEYQQISQYVATALKGETVTYERDLVLQDGCVHSLSVTYIPHIQSQNTIQGFFALTSDISDRKAIERMKDEFLAVVSHELRTPLTSIHSSLKILATGKLGSLSHQGKRMLKIADEQTERLVHLVNNVLDLQRIQSGKINMNKQACQTKELMVEAVQAMKNLAQEQGIQLSFKPNDLMCGQIEIT
;
A
#
# COMPACT_ATOMS: atom_id res chain seq x y z
N MET A 1 -54.96 -74.44 79.58
CA MET A 1 -53.71 -74.49 80.37
C MET A 1 -52.65 -73.67 79.64
N ALA A 2 -52.53 -72.39 79.99
CA ALA A 2 -51.59 -71.46 79.38
C ALA A 2 -50.26 -71.54 80.14
N GLY A 3 -49.19 -71.95 79.46
CA GLY A 3 -47.84 -72.01 80.03
C GLY A 3 -47.32 -70.61 80.32
N ALA A 4 -47.02 -70.35 81.59
CA ALA A 4 -46.33 -69.13 82.02
C ALA A 4 -44.92 -69.09 81.40
N LYS A 5 -44.73 -68.22 80.38
CA LYS A 5 -43.38 -67.89 79.88
C LYS A 5 -42.64 -67.11 80.97
N LYS A 6 -41.63 -67.75 81.57
CA LYS A 6 -40.68 -67.09 82.48
C LYS A 6 -40.07 -65.86 81.79
N SER A 7 -40.11 -64.72 82.47
CA SER A 7 -39.41 -63.51 82.05
C SER A 7 -37.91 -63.78 81.91
N PRO A 8 -37.25 -63.27 80.84
CA PRO A 8 -35.82 -63.47 80.64
C PRO A 8 -35.03 -62.89 81.82
N THR A 9 -34.06 -63.65 82.33
CA THR A 9 -33.15 -63.17 83.37
C THR A 9 -32.28 -62.05 82.82
N LYS A 10 -31.84 -61.09 83.66
CA LYS A 10 -30.93 -59.99 83.24
C LYS A 10 -29.72 -60.49 82.44
N LYS A 11 -29.21 -61.68 82.77
CA LYS A 11 -28.12 -62.37 82.06
C LYS A 11 -28.48 -62.76 80.62
N SER A 12 -29.65 -63.35 80.41
CA SER A 12 -30.12 -63.72 79.06
C SER A 12 -30.37 -62.50 78.15
N PHE A 13 -30.72 -61.36 78.73
CA PHE A 13 -30.92 -60.10 78.00
C PHE A 13 -29.58 -59.48 77.55
N SER A 14 -28.59 -59.37 78.44
CA SER A 14 -27.27 -58.82 78.09
C SER A 14 -26.54 -59.70 77.07
N GLU A 15 -26.66 -61.02 77.17
CA GLU A 15 -26.10 -61.97 76.19
C GLU A 15 -26.76 -61.81 74.81
N ALA A 16 -28.08 -61.60 74.76
CA ALA A 16 -28.80 -61.36 73.51
C ALA A 16 -28.39 -60.04 72.85
N VAL A 17 -28.30 -58.94 73.62
CA VAL A 17 -27.87 -57.63 73.11
C VAL A 17 -26.44 -57.71 72.57
N PHE A 18 -25.52 -58.32 73.31
CA PHE A 18 -24.13 -58.46 72.86
C PHE A 18 -24.05 -59.28 71.57
N LYS A 19 -24.75 -60.43 71.50
CA LYS A 19 -24.70 -61.35 70.36
C LYS A 19 -25.38 -60.80 69.09
N HIS A 20 -26.47 -60.04 69.25
CA HIS A 20 -27.29 -59.56 68.13
C HIS A 20 -27.07 -58.08 67.79
N SER A 21 -26.14 -57.39 68.45
CA SER A 21 -25.77 -56.01 68.08
C SER A 21 -25.25 -55.95 66.63
N SER A 22 -25.66 -54.91 65.92
CA SER A 22 -25.14 -54.57 64.58
C SER A 22 -23.74 -53.95 64.66
N GLU A 23 -23.39 -53.35 65.79
CA GLU A 23 -22.06 -52.81 66.04
C GLU A 23 -21.09 -53.91 66.49
N ALA A 24 -19.84 -53.79 66.08
CA ALA A 24 -18.78 -54.72 66.43
C ALA A 24 -18.26 -54.40 67.84
N ILE A 25 -18.47 -55.31 68.78
CA ILE A 25 -18.11 -55.10 70.19
C ILE A 25 -16.99 -56.06 70.60
N ALA A 26 -15.94 -55.50 71.20
CA ALA A 26 -14.82 -56.22 71.80
C ALA A 26 -14.64 -55.82 73.27
N ILE A 27 -14.43 -56.80 74.15
CA ILE A 27 -14.05 -56.57 75.54
C ILE A 27 -12.59 -56.95 75.69
N LEU A 28 -11.78 -56.07 76.25
CA LEU A 28 -10.35 -56.25 76.46
C LEU A 28 -10.02 -56.44 77.94
N ASP A 29 -8.96 -57.15 78.26
CA ASP A 29 -8.38 -57.24 79.61
C ASP A 29 -7.43 -56.06 79.93
N ARG A 30 -6.78 -56.09 81.09
CA ARG A 30 -5.81 -55.07 81.55
C ARG A 30 -4.54 -54.95 80.69
N GLN A 31 -4.29 -55.94 79.83
CA GLN A 31 -3.16 -55.97 78.91
C GLN A 31 -3.61 -55.71 77.46
N ASP A 32 -4.82 -55.16 77.26
CA ASP A 32 -5.44 -54.88 75.97
C ASP A 32 -5.58 -56.12 75.07
N ARG A 33 -5.67 -57.31 75.68
CA ARG A 33 -5.96 -58.55 74.97
C ARG A 33 -7.45 -58.78 74.89
N ILE A 34 -7.90 -59.33 73.78
CA ILE A 34 -9.31 -59.59 73.51
C ILE A 34 -9.84 -60.69 74.44
N ALA A 35 -10.64 -60.32 75.43
CA ALA A 35 -11.29 -61.24 76.36
C ALA A 35 -12.60 -61.80 75.79
N GLU A 36 -13.40 -60.97 75.11
CA GLU A 36 -14.70 -61.36 74.53
C GLU A 36 -14.98 -60.56 73.25
N LEU A 37 -15.69 -61.16 72.29
CA LEU A 37 -16.11 -60.51 71.04
C LEU A 37 -17.52 -60.97 70.64
N ASN A 38 -18.28 -60.08 70.04
CA ASN A 38 -19.55 -60.44 69.42
C ASN A 38 -19.37 -60.90 67.95
N PRO A 39 -20.41 -61.52 67.34
CA PRO A 39 -20.35 -61.96 65.95
C PRO A 39 -20.06 -60.84 64.95
N ALA A 40 -20.57 -59.62 65.19
CA ALA A 40 -20.32 -58.45 64.34
C ALA A 40 -18.83 -58.06 64.33
N ALA A 41 -18.15 -58.12 65.48
CA ALA A 41 -16.71 -57.90 65.57
C ALA A 41 -15.92 -59.00 64.84
N CYS A 42 -16.31 -60.27 64.98
CA CYS A 42 -15.67 -61.35 64.22
C CYS A 42 -15.77 -61.12 62.69
N LYS A 43 -16.91 -60.60 62.23
CA LYS A 43 -17.12 -60.24 60.81
C LYS A 43 -16.27 -59.02 60.41
N LEU A 44 -16.19 -58.00 61.25
CA LEU A 44 -15.37 -56.79 61.00
C LEU A 44 -13.87 -57.13 60.91
N PHE A 45 -13.36 -57.95 61.84
CA PHE A 45 -11.95 -58.40 61.83
C PHE A 45 -11.68 -59.52 60.80
N GLY A 46 -12.72 -60.08 60.18
CA GLY A 46 -12.60 -61.14 59.17
C GLY A 46 -12.04 -62.46 59.70
N ALA A 47 -12.12 -62.71 61.01
CA ALA A 47 -11.56 -63.88 61.66
C ALA A 47 -12.53 -64.48 62.69
N THR A 48 -12.46 -65.80 62.87
CA THR A 48 -13.28 -66.50 63.86
C THR A 48 -12.90 -66.11 65.28
N LYS A 49 -13.87 -66.01 66.21
CA LYS A 49 -13.66 -65.72 67.63
C LYS A 49 -12.46 -66.47 68.26
N LYS A 50 -12.33 -67.79 68.00
CA LYS A 50 -11.22 -68.62 68.50
C LYS A 50 -9.82 -68.12 68.11
N LYS A 51 -9.67 -67.45 66.97
CA LYS A 51 -8.40 -66.91 66.47
C LYS A 51 -8.08 -65.50 67.01
N LEU A 52 -9.08 -64.82 67.57
CA LEU A 52 -9.01 -63.43 68.03
C LEU A 52 -8.85 -63.33 69.56
N ILE A 53 -9.51 -64.20 70.32
CA ILE A 53 -9.42 -64.24 71.80
C ILE A 53 -7.96 -64.39 72.25
N GLY A 54 -7.55 -63.61 73.25
CA GLY A 54 -6.23 -63.65 73.90
C GLY A 54 -5.11 -62.91 73.16
N LYS A 55 -5.36 -62.43 71.94
CA LYS A 55 -4.41 -61.61 71.18
C LYS A 55 -4.55 -60.14 71.52
N LEU A 56 -3.49 -59.37 71.27
CA LEU A 56 -3.51 -57.91 71.41
C LEU A 56 -4.43 -57.31 70.35
N ILE A 57 -5.27 -56.35 70.73
CA ILE A 57 -6.17 -55.68 69.79
C ILE A 57 -5.39 -54.96 68.68
N ASP A 58 -4.23 -54.39 69.01
CA ASP A 58 -3.34 -53.68 68.10
C ASP A 58 -2.79 -54.56 66.97
N ASP A 59 -2.74 -55.89 67.14
CA ASP A 59 -2.33 -56.83 66.08
C ASP A 59 -3.26 -56.78 64.85
N PHE A 60 -4.48 -56.27 65.03
CA PHE A 60 -5.53 -56.20 64.02
C PHE A 60 -5.78 -54.76 63.51
N LEU A 61 -5.01 -53.80 63.99
CA LEU A 61 -5.15 -52.38 63.68
C LEU A 61 -3.88 -51.89 62.99
N LEU A 62 -4.03 -50.92 62.08
CA LEU A 62 -2.89 -50.31 61.38
C LEU A 62 -2.26 -49.14 62.17
N SER A 63 -2.95 -48.68 63.21
CA SER A 63 -2.52 -47.65 64.14
C SER A 63 -3.01 -48.00 65.54
N SER A 64 -2.24 -47.72 66.58
CA SER A 64 -2.66 -48.01 67.96
C SER A 64 -3.83 -47.13 68.40
N ILE A 65 -4.66 -47.69 69.28
CA ILE A 65 -5.78 -46.97 69.89
C ILE A 65 -5.24 -45.92 70.86
N ASP A 66 -5.61 -44.66 70.66
CA ASP A 66 -5.24 -43.58 71.59
C ASP A 66 -5.99 -43.75 72.92
N GLY A 67 -5.26 -44.18 73.95
CA GLY A 67 -5.77 -44.41 75.29
C GLY A 67 -6.20 -43.14 76.04
N GLN A 68 -5.96 -41.94 75.52
CA GLN A 68 -6.43 -40.69 76.14
C GLN A 68 -7.84 -40.28 75.67
N GLN A 69 -8.31 -40.78 74.52
CA GLN A 69 -9.65 -40.48 74.00
C GLN A 69 -10.71 -41.44 74.55
N VAL A 70 -11.14 -41.18 75.78
CA VAL A 70 -12.27 -41.90 76.40
C VAL A 70 -13.58 -41.25 75.93
N GLN A 71 -14.54 -42.05 75.44
CA GLN A 71 -15.87 -41.61 74.95
C GLN A 71 -15.93 -40.70 73.70
N LYS A 72 -14.84 -40.54 72.92
CA LYS A 72 -14.90 -39.89 71.60
C LYS A 72 -14.82 -40.92 70.48
N ARG A 73 -15.58 -40.70 69.38
CA ARG A 73 -15.49 -41.49 68.15
C ARG A 73 -14.24 -41.09 67.39
N ALA A 74 -13.33 -42.04 67.14
CA ALA A 74 -12.15 -41.85 66.32
C ALA A 74 -12.13 -42.88 65.18
N LYS A 75 -11.57 -42.50 64.02
CA LYS A 75 -11.46 -43.38 62.86
C LYS A 75 -10.19 -44.23 62.98
N ILE A 76 -10.30 -45.51 62.69
CA ILE A 76 -9.19 -46.46 62.71
C ILE A 76 -9.25 -47.39 61.50
N GLN A 77 -8.08 -47.76 60.99
CA GLN A 77 -7.98 -48.73 59.91
C GLN A 77 -7.67 -50.11 60.49
N LEU A 78 -8.44 -51.11 60.06
CA LEU A 78 -8.32 -52.49 60.52
C LEU A 78 -7.74 -53.35 59.41
N LYS A 79 -6.84 -54.25 59.80
CA LYS A 79 -6.21 -55.22 58.90
C LYS A 79 -6.97 -56.53 58.93
N GLN A 80 -7.62 -56.88 57.83
CA GLN A 80 -8.27 -58.18 57.67
C GLN A 80 -7.27 -59.22 57.12
N PRO A 81 -7.53 -60.53 57.33
CA PRO A 81 -6.81 -61.61 56.65
C PRO A 81 -6.87 -61.42 55.12
N GLN A 82 -5.82 -61.82 54.40
CA GLN A 82 -5.65 -61.65 52.94
C GLN A 82 -5.34 -60.22 52.45
N GLY A 83 -4.99 -59.29 53.35
CA GLY A 83 -4.50 -57.95 52.96
C GLY A 83 -5.60 -56.93 52.65
N LYS A 84 -6.87 -57.21 52.95
CA LYS A 84 -7.95 -56.24 52.87
C LYS A 84 -7.91 -55.30 54.07
N THR A 85 -8.16 -54.02 53.84
CA THR A 85 -8.25 -53.00 54.89
C THR A 85 -9.70 -52.53 55.01
N LYS A 86 -10.20 -52.40 56.23
CA LYS A 86 -11.48 -51.75 56.53
C LYS A 86 -11.24 -50.48 57.34
N VAL A 87 -12.19 -49.55 57.30
CA VAL A 87 -12.18 -48.36 58.14
C VAL A 87 -13.38 -48.43 59.07
N ALA A 88 -13.14 -48.29 60.37
CA ALA A 88 -14.20 -48.21 61.37
C ALA A 88 -14.04 -46.96 62.24
N GLU A 89 -15.15 -46.44 62.72
CA GLU A 89 -15.14 -45.57 63.89
C GLU A 89 -15.16 -46.44 65.15
N TYR A 90 -14.31 -46.14 66.12
CA TYR A 90 -14.29 -46.84 67.39
C TYR A 90 -14.59 -45.89 68.56
N THR A 91 -15.18 -46.46 69.61
CA THR A 91 -15.35 -45.82 70.92
C THR A 91 -14.74 -46.72 71.99
N LEU A 92 -13.84 -46.16 72.81
CA LEU A 92 -13.25 -46.86 73.97
C LEU A 92 -13.93 -46.40 75.27
N VAL A 93 -14.42 -47.37 76.03
CA VAL A 93 -14.94 -47.19 77.40
C VAL A 93 -14.05 -47.97 78.35
N LYS A 94 -13.29 -47.27 79.19
CA LYS A 94 -12.38 -47.90 80.17
C LYS A 94 -13.15 -48.40 81.38
N ASP A 95 -12.67 -49.50 81.97
CA ASP A 95 -13.21 -50.11 83.20
C ASP A 95 -14.74 -50.34 83.15
N PHE A 96 -15.23 -50.77 81.97
CA PHE A 96 -16.64 -51.11 81.74
C PHE A 96 -17.12 -52.25 82.65
N LEU A 97 -16.23 -53.20 82.90
CA LEU A 97 -16.29 -54.17 84.01
C LEU A 97 -14.96 -54.07 84.77
N PRO A 98 -14.90 -54.48 86.05
CA PRO A 98 -13.64 -54.47 86.79
C PRO A 98 -12.54 -55.13 85.97
N HIS A 99 -11.52 -54.35 85.64
CA HIS A 99 -10.32 -54.80 84.91
C HIS A 99 -10.55 -55.15 83.43
N HIS A 100 -11.65 -54.70 82.84
CA HIS A 100 -11.95 -54.90 81.43
C HIS A 100 -12.43 -53.62 80.74
N ASN A 101 -11.87 -53.36 79.55
CA ASN A 101 -12.26 -52.23 78.70
C ASN A 101 -13.25 -52.70 77.62
N LEU A 102 -14.13 -51.80 77.18
CA LEU A 102 -15.07 -52.06 76.10
C LEU A 102 -14.70 -51.21 74.88
N LEU A 103 -14.56 -51.87 73.73
CA LEU A 103 -14.43 -51.26 72.43
C LEU A 103 -15.67 -51.53 71.59
N VAL A 104 -16.22 -50.47 71.01
CA VAL A 104 -17.32 -50.55 70.08
C VAL A 104 -16.88 -49.97 68.75
N PHE A 105 -16.98 -50.74 67.67
CA PHE A 105 -16.60 -50.38 66.32
C PHE A 105 -17.84 -50.29 65.43
N ARG A 106 -17.88 -49.25 64.59
CA ARG A 106 -18.85 -49.08 63.50
C ARG A 106 -18.10 -49.08 62.18
N ASP A 107 -18.37 -50.07 61.33
CA ASP A 107 -17.81 -50.14 59.98
C ASP A 107 -18.32 -48.96 59.14
N ILE A 108 -17.41 -48.13 58.63
CA ILE A 108 -17.71 -46.97 57.78
C ILE A 108 -17.03 -47.08 56.41
N THR A 109 -16.54 -48.26 56.06
CA THR A 109 -15.80 -48.51 54.81
C THR A 109 -16.64 -48.12 53.59
N ASP A 110 -17.90 -48.54 53.55
CA ASP A 110 -18.81 -48.30 52.42
C ASP A 110 -19.16 -46.81 52.29
N SER A 111 -19.33 -46.11 53.42
CA SER A 111 -19.64 -44.67 53.47
C SER A 111 -18.50 -43.83 52.89
N ILE A 112 -17.26 -44.12 53.27
CA ILE A 112 -16.09 -43.40 52.74
C ILE A 112 -15.91 -43.68 51.25
N GLN A 113 -16.15 -44.92 50.81
CA GLN A 113 -16.07 -45.26 49.38
C GLN A 113 -17.15 -44.52 48.58
N GLN A 114 -18.37 -44.43 49.08
CA GLN A 114 -19.44 -43.67 48.45
C GLN A 114 -19.08 -42.19 48.32
N GLU A 115 -18.67 -41.54 49.42
CA GLU A 115 -18.24 -40.13 49.41
C GLU A 115 -17.08 -39.88 48.43
N ALA A 116 -16.08 -40.76 48.40
CA ALA A 116 -14.96 -40.65 47.48
C ALA A 116 -15.39 -40.81 46.01
N THR A 117 -16.35 -41.70 45.74
CA THR A 117 -16.86 -41.92 44.38
C THR A 117 -17.66 -40.72 43.89
N GLU A 118 -18.51 -40.13 44.75
CA GLU A 118 -19.26 -38.91 44.44
C GLU A 118 -18.34 -37.71 44.18
N LEU A 119 -17.32 -37.52 45.03
CA LEU A 119 -16.33 -36.46 44.84
C LEU A 119 -15.57 -36.61 43.52
N ASN A 120 -15.20 -37.84 43.17
CA ASN A 120 -14.48 -38.11 41.93
C ASN A 120 -15.35 -37.85 40.69
N LEU A 121 -16.63 -38.23 40.75
CA LEU A 121 -17.62 -37.89 39.72
C LEU A 121 -17.79 -36.37 39.58
N HIS A 122 -17.80 -35.65 40.70
CA HIS A 122 -17.86 -34.18 40.69
C HIS A 122 -16.63 -33.57 39.99
N HIS A 123 -15.42 -34.03 40.33
CA HIS A 123 -14.19 -33.58 39.66
C HIS A 123 -14.18 -33.89 38.16
N GLN A 124 -14.65 -35.07 37.75
CA GLN A 124 -14.74 -35.41 36.33
C GLN A 124 -15.69 -34.48 35.56
N ARG A 125 -16.83 -34.12 36.15
CA ARG A 125 -17.79 -33.18 35.54
C ARG A 125 -17.18 -31.79 35.35
N VAL A 126 -16.47 -31.28 36.35
CA VAL A 126 -15.75 -29.99 36.26
C VAL A 126 -14.63 -30.03 35.20
N GLY A 127 -13.90 -31.14 35.09
CA GLY A 127 -12.87 -31.33 34.07
C GLY A 127 -13.43 -31.33 32.65
N LEU A 128 -14.53 -32.06 32.41
CA LEU A 128 -15.19 -32.09 31.11
C LEU A 128 -15.70 -30.69 30.71
N PHE A 129 -16.20 -29.93 31.69
CA PHE A 129 -16.65 -28.55 31.47
C PHE A 129 -15.52 -27.62 31.00
N ALA A 130 -14.33 -27.71 31.61
CA ALA A 130 -13.18 -26.92 31.19
C ALA A 130 -12.78 -27.23 29.74
N GLU A 131 -12.81 -28.51 29.35
CA GLU A 131 -12.50 -28.94 27.98
C GLU A 131 -13.52 -28.39 26.96
N VAL A 132 -14.81 -28.47 27.26
CA VAL A 132 -15.88 -27.96 26.38
C VAL A 132 -15.80 -26.46 26.22
N THR A 133 -15.61 -25.73 27.33
CA THR A 133 -15.41 -24.27 27.30
C THR A 133 -14.21 -23.91 26.41
N LEU A 134 -13.13 -24.68 26.49
CA LEU A 134 -11.93 -24.46 25.70
C LEU A 134 -12.17 -24.74 24.21
N LYS A 135 -12.91 -25.80 23.85
CA LYS A 135 -13.33 -26.08 22.46
C LYS A 135 -14.21 -24.97 21.88
N ILE A 136 -15.15 -24.46 22.68
CA ILE A 136 -16.02 -23.33 22.29
C ILE A 136 -15.19 -22.07 22.02
N ARG A 137 -14.15 -21.79 22.83
CA ARG A 137 -13.27 -20.62 22.66
C ARG A 137 -12.25 -20.75 21.53
N GLN A 138 -11.84 -21.96 21.18
CA GLN A 138 -10.80 -22.19 20.16
C GLN A 138 -11.35 -22.22 18.73
N SER A 139 -12.64 -22.55 18.55
CA SER A 139 -13.25 -22.46 17.23
C SER A 139 -13.65 -21.02 16.93
N LEU A 140 -13.35 -20.57 15.71
CA LEU A 140 -13.72 -19.25 15.19
C LEU A 140 -14.97 -19.31 14.30
N GLN A 141 -15.48 -20.51 14.02
CA GLN A 141 -16.62 -20.70 13.12
C GLN A 141 -17.90 -20.93 13.92
N LEU A 142 -18.79 -19.93 13.89
CA LEU A 142 -20.01 -19.95 14.68
C LEU A 142 -20.87 -21.22 14.51
N PRO A 143 -21.11 -21.75 13.29
CA PRO A 143 -21.93 -22.96 13.12
C PRO A 143 -21.35 -24.20 13.80
N GLU A 144 -20.02 -24.31 13.88
CA GLU A 144 -19.31 -25.42 14.51
C GLU A 144 -19.31 -25.29 16.03
N ILE A 145 -19.10 -24.07 16.55
CA ILE A 145 -19.18 -23.76 17.98
C ILE A 145 -20.55 -24.17 18.54
N LEU A 146 -21.62 -23.72 17.89
CA LEU A 146 -22.98 -23.96 18.38
C LEU A 146 -23.36 -25.45 18.30
N GLN A 147 -22.95 -26.17 17.25
CA GLN A 147 -23.21 -27.62 17.14
C GLN A 147 -22.43 -28.41 18.19
N THR A 148 -21.16 -28.05 18.41
CA THR A 148 -20.32 -28.68 19.44
C THR A 148 -20.92 -28.44 20.81
N ALA A 149 -21.34 -27.20 21.11
CA ALA A 149 -21.95 -26.83 22.38
C ALA A 149 -23.19 -27.68 22.69
N VAL A 150 -24.17 -27.78 21.78
CA VAL A 150 -25.39 -28.58 22.05
C VAL A 150 -25.06 -30.07 22.25
N THR A 151 -24.10 -30.61 21.50
CA THR A 151 -23.70 -32.02 21.59
C THR A 151 -23.02 -32.33 22.92
N GLU A 152 -22.11 -31.46 23.35
CA GLU A 152 -21.39 -31.64 24.60
C GLU A 152 -22.26 -31.38 25.83
N VAL A 153 -23.11 -30.36 25.80
CA VAL A 153 -24.10 -30.09 26.87
C VAL A 153 -25.05 -31.27 27.02
N GLN A 154 -25.54 -31.84 25.91
CA GLN A 154 -26.40 -33.03 25.95
C GLN A 154 -25.70 -34.21 26.60
N ARG A 155 -24.43 -34.45 26.27
CA ARG A 155 -23.62 -35.53 26.86
C ARG A 155 -23.36 -35.33 28.34
N ILE A 156 -22.98 -34.12 28.77
CA ILE A 156 -22.66 -33.82 30.18
C ILE A 156 -23.90 -33.93 31.06
N LEU A 157 -25.00 -33.32 30.62
CA LEU A 157 -26.26 -33.35 31.35
C LEU A 157 -26.99 -34.68 31.22
N GLN A 158 -26.59 -35.55 30.28
CA GLN A 158 -27.33 -36.75 29.90
C GLN A 158 -28.81 -36.43 29.62
N ALA A 159 -29.04 -35.30 28.95
CA ALA A 159 -30.38 -34.85 28.60
C ALA A 159 -30.84 -35.54 27.32
N ASP A 160 -32.15 -35.71 27.15
CA ASP A 160 -32.70 -36.35 25.95
C ASP A 160 -32.55 -35.46 24.72
N ARG A 161 -32.64 -34.13 24.93
CA ARG A 161 -32.46 -33.12 23.88
C ARG A 161 -31.81 -31.87 24.46
N VAL A 162 -30.88 -31.30 23.72
CA VAL A 162 -30.38 -29.93 23.94
C VAL A 162 -30.44 -29.17 22.63
N LEU A 163 -30.88 -27.92 22.68
CA LEU A 163 -30.98 -27.07 21.52
C LEU A 163 -30.59 -25.63 21.83
N ILE A 164 -30.18 -24.93 20.78
CA ILE A 164 -30.01 -23.48 20.80
C ILE A 164 -31.13 -22.87 19.96
N TYR A 165 -31.97 -22.09 20.63
CA TYR A 165 -33.06 -21.33 20.03
C TYR A 165 -32.60 -19.91 19.76
N GLN A 166 -32.58 -19.49 18.50
CA GLN A 166 -32.23 -18.12 18.14
C GLN A 166 -33.47 -17.24 18.15
N VAL A 167 -33.38 -16.07 18.80
CA VAL A 167 -34.41 -15.04 18.77
C VAL A 167 -34.12 -14.10 17.60
N PHE A 168 -35.10 -13.86 16.74
CA PHE A 168 -35.01 -12.94 15.62
C PHE A 168 -35.45 -11.53 16.03
N GLY A 169 -35.00 -10.51 15.29
CA GLY A 169 -35.30 -9.11 15.58
C GLY A 169 -36.79 -8.73 15.54
N ASN A 170 -37.66 -9.59 15.01
CA ASN A 170 -39.11 -9.43 15.00
C ASN A 170 -39.81 -10.07 16.22
N GLY A 171 -39.06 -10.61 17.19
CA GLY A 171 -39.59 -11.27 18.39
C GLY A 171 -39.91 -12.76 18.24
N THR A 172 -39.93 -13.29 17.01
CA THR A 172 -40.06 -14.74 16.75
C THR A 172 -38.71 -15.44 16.89
N GLY A 173 -38.66 -16.76 16.70
CA GLY A 173 -37.39 -17.49 16.68
C GLY A 173 -37.54 -18.95 16.30
N MET A 174 -36.42 -19.65 16.19
CA MET A 174 -36.40 -21.10 15.93
C MET A 174 -35.15 -21.77 16.51
N PRO A 175 -35.19 -23.09 16.77
CA PRO A 175 -34.00 -23.88 17.03
C PRO A 175 -33.09 -23.91 15.80
N ILE A 176 -31.86 -23.43 15.94
CA ILE A 176 -30.84 -23.40 14.87
C ILE A 176 -29.81 -24.52 15.00
N LYS A 177 -29.69 -25.11 16.20
CA LYS A 177 -28.86 -26.27 16.50
C LYS A 177 -29.54 -27.16 17.51
N GLU A 178 -29.37 -28.46 17.34
CA GLU A 178 -29.98 -29.48 18.19
C GLU A 178 -29.03 -30.69 18.32
N ALA A 179 -29.01 -31.27 19.51
CA ALA A 179 -28.52 -32.61 19.80
C ALA A 179 -29.66 -33.36 20.50
N VAL A 180 -30.12 -34.45 19.90
CA VAL A 180 -31.30 -35.21 20.37
C VAL A 180 -31.02 -36.70 20.29
N LEU A 181 -31.51 -37.45 21.27
CA LEU A 181 -31.43 -38.92 21.22
C LEU A 181 -32.33 -39.47 20.09
N PRO A 182 -31.95 -40.60 19.47
CA PRO A 182 -32.66 -41.15 18.31
C PRO A 182 -34.15 -41.45 18.54
N ASP A 183 -34.56 -41.71 19.78
CA ASP A 183 -35.93 -42.07 20.14
C ASP A 183 -36.91 -40.88 20.13
N PHE A 184 -36.40 -39.65 20.00
CA PHE A 184 -37.23 -38.44 20.05
C PHE A 184 -37.23 -37.69 18.73
N LYS A 185 -38.41 -37.14 18.39
CA LYS A 185 -38.60 -36.34 17.17
C LYS A 185 -37.74 -35.06 17.21
N PRO A 186 -36.89 -34.78 16.21
CA PRO A 186 -36.11 -33.54 16.14
C PRO A 186 -37.01 -32.30 16.05
N ILE A 187 -36.66 -31.22 16.76
CA ILE A 187 -37.38 -29.94 16.73
C ILE A 187 -36.61 -28.85 15.96
N LEU A 188 -35.45 -29.19 15.37
CA LEU A 188 -34.64 -28.28 14.56
C LEU A 188 -35.45 -27.56 13.47
N GLY A 189 -35.30 -26.24 13.37
CA GLY A 189 -35.93 -25.41 12.33
C GLY A 189 -37.41 -25.09 12.55
N VAL A 190 -38.04 -25.62 13.61
CA VAL A 190 -39.45 -25.32 13.92
C VAL A 190 -39.55 -23.92 14.52
N LYS A 191 -40.31 -23.03 13.87
CA LYS A 191 -40.60 -21.71 14.45
C LYS A 191 -41.54 -21.85 15.63
N PHE A 192 -41.19 -21.24 16.77
CA PHE A 192 -42.07 -21.28 17.94
C PHE A 192 -43.18 -20.24 17.75
N PRO A 193 -44.46 -20.62 17.95
CA PRO A 193 -45.56 -19.66 17.91
C PRO A 193 -45.38 -18.56 18.96
N GLU A 194 -45.87 -17.36 18.68
CA GLU A 194 -45.72 -16.22 19.60
C GLU A 194 -46.45 -16.46 20.93
N GLU A 195 -47.52 -17.25 20.89
CA GLU A 195 -48.28 -17.69 22.07
C GLU A 195 -47.44 -18.57 23.01
N VAL A 196 -46.46 -19.30 22.47
CA VAL A 196 -45.58 -20.23 23.22
C VAL A 196 -44.38 -19.49 23.82
N PHE A 197 -43.96 -18.39 23.19
CA PHE A 197 -42.85 -17.56 23.66
C PHE A 197 -43.15 -16.05 23.49
N PRO A 198 -44.05 -15.49 24.32
CA PRO A 198 -44.49 -14.10 24.23
C PRO A 198 -43.43 -13.09 24.69
N GLU A 199 -43.66 -11.80 24.40
CA GLU A 199 -42.76 -10.70 24.73
C GLU A 199 -42.40 -10.64 26.23
N ASP A 200 -43.37 -10.86 27.11
CA ASP A 200 -43.14 -10.84 28.56
C ASP A 200 -42.08 -11.87 28.98
N TYR A 201 -42.07 -13.05 28.35
CA TYR A 201 -41.06 -14.06 28.62
C TYR A 201 -39.71 -13.65 28.05
N ARG A 202 -39.68 -13.07 26.84
CA ARG A 202 -38.45 -12.54 26.24
C ARG A 202 -37.78 -11.52 27.16
N GLN A 203 -38.52 -10.57 27.70
CA GLN A 203 -38.00 -9.57 28.63
C GLN A 203 -37.42 -10.18 29.91
N LEU A 204 -38.05 -11.23 30.45
CA LEU A 204 -37.52 -11.93 31.62
C LEU A 204 -36.19 -12.62 31.30
N TYR A 205 -36.06 -13.25 30.13
CA TYR A 205 -34.80 -13.87 29.71
C TYR A 205 -33.71 -12.85 29.35
N THR A 206 -34.07 -11.69 28.79
CA THR A 206 -33.14 -10.56 28.60
C THR A 206 -32.55 -10.07 29.93
N LYS A 207 -33.29 -10.22 31.05
CA LYS A 207 -32.81 -9.91 32.41
C LYS A 207 -32.00 -11.05 33.06
N GLY A 208 -31.62 -12.09 32.31
CA GLY A 208 -30.80 -13.20 32.83
C GLY A 208 -31.60 -14.30 33.55
N ARG A 209 -32.91 -14.43 33.33
CA ARG A 209 -33.73 -15.45 34.00
C ARG A 209 -33.30 -16.87 33.62
N VAL A 210 -32.94 -17.68 34.60
CA VAL A 210 -32.86 -19.15 34.47
C VAL A 210 -34.19 -19.78 34.88
N ARG A 211 -34.67 -20.78 34.13
CA ARG A 211 -35.91 -21.49 34.45
C ARG A 211 -35.73 -23.00 34.34
N ALA A 212 -35.70 -23.67 35.48
CA ALA A 212 -35.83 -25.11 35.62
C ALA A 212 -37.30 -25.48 35.90
N ILE A 213 -37.81 -26.50 35.23
CA ILE A 213 -39.14 -27.07 35.44
C ILE A 213 -38.98 -28.58 35.48
N ALA A 214 -39.21 -29.17 36.65
CA ALA A 214 -39.00 -30.60 36.86
C ALA A 214 -40.10 -31.47 36.23
N ASN A 215 -41.33 -30.98 36.27
CA ASN A 215 -42.49 -31.61 35.64
C ASN A 215 -43.41 -30.56 35.02
N VAL A 216 -43.54 -30.60 33.70
CA VAL A 216 -44.35 -29.63 32.93
C VAL A 216 -45.86 -29.80 33.12
N HIS A 217 -46.30 -30.96 33.65
CA HIS A 217 -47.69 -31.24 33.95
C HIS A 217 -48.06 -30.98 35.43
N ALA A 218 -47.12 -30.46 36.23
CA ALA A 218 -47.39 -30.16 37.62
C ALA A 218 -48.29 -28.90 37.76
N PRO A 219 -49.30 -28.89 38.65
CA PRO A 219 -50.23 -27.75 38.80
C PRO A 219 -49.55 -26.43 39.17
N ASP A 220 -48.40 -26.50 39.81
CA ASP A 220 -47.58 -25.39 40.30
C ASP A 220 -46.50 -24.93 39.29
N ALA A 221 -46.40 -25.56 38.12
CA ALA A 221 -45.39 -25.21 37.11
C ALA A 221 -45.56 -23.78 36.52
N GLY A 222 -46.77 -23.20 36.64
CA GLY A 222 -47.09 -21.83 36.23
C GLY A 222 -46.97 -21.61 34.72
N LEU A 223 -47.37 -22.61 33.92
CA LEU A 223 -47.27 -22.61 32.46
C LEU A 223 -48.62 -22.31 31.82
N ALA A 224 -48.61 -21.55 30.72
CA ALA A 224 -49.80 -21.34 29.89
C ALA A 224 -50.19 -22.63 29.16
N GLU A 225 -51.50 -22.83 28.92
CA GLU A 225 -52.04 -24.04 28.28
C GLU A 225 -51.43 -24.31 26.90
N CYS A 226 -51.28 -23.26 26.07
CA CYS A 226 -50.64 -23.35 24.75
C CYS A 226 -49.22 -23.92 24.80
N LEU A 227 -48.45 -23.57 25.84
CA LEU A 227 -47.08 -24.03 26.04
C LEU A 227 -47.05 -25.48 26.57
N ILE A 228 -48.06 -25.91 27.32
CA ILE A 228 -48.23 -27.32 27.75
C ILE A 228 -48.56 -28.20 26.54
N GLU A 229 -49.48 -27.76 25.68
CA GLU A 229 -49.83 -28.47 24.44
C GLU A 229 -48.64 -28.62 23.50
N PHE A 230 -47.89 -27.52 23.30
CA PHE A 230 -46.64 -27.55 22.55
C PHE A 230 -45.64 -28.55 23.15
N MET A 231 -45.42 -28.51 24.47
CA MET A 231 -44.51 -29.46 25.12
C MET A 231 -44.97 -30.92 25.00
N LYS A 232 -46.28 -31.16 25.02
CA LYS A 232 -46.87 -32.48 24.82
C LYS A 232 -46.62 -33.01 23.40
N GLU A 233 -46.75 -32.16 22.37
CA GLU A 233 -46.44 -32.52 20.98
C GLU A 233 -44.99 -33.02 20.83
N TRP A 234 -44.06 -32.38 21.53
CA TRP A 234 -42.62 -32.69 21.48
C TRP A 234 -42.14 -33.65 22.57
N GLN A 235 -43.07 -34.24 23.34
CA GLN A 235 -42.84 -35.22 24.41
C GLN A 235 -41.97 -34.69 25.57
N ILE A 236 -41.93 -33.38 25.78
CA ILE A 236 -41.14 -32.76 26.84
C ILE A 236 -41.82 -33.00 28.19
N LYS A 237 -41.09 -33.52 29.17
CA LYS A 237 -41.55 -33.78 30.54
C LYS A 237 -40.92 -32.85 31.56
N SER A 238 -39.67 -32.49 31.35
CA SER A 238 -38.95 -31.47 32.11
C SER A 238 -38.15 -30.58 31.17
N LYS A 239 -37.88 -29.34 31.59
CA LYS A 239 -37.07 -28.40 30.81
C LYS A 239 -36.21 -27.52 31.68
N LEU A 240 -35.02 -27.22 31.19
CA LEU A 240 -34.13 -26.20 31.72
C LEU A 240 -33.79 -25.22 30.61
N VAL A 241 -33.98 -23.93 30.88
CA VAL A 241 -33.79 -22.84 29.92
C VAL A 241 -32.89 -21.78 30.54
N VAL A 242 -31.82 -21.43 29.82
CA VAL A 242 -30.94 -20.31 30.16
C VAL A 242 -30.80 -19.36 28.96
N PRO A 243 -30.63 -18.04 29.19
CA PRO A 243 -30.47 -17.07 28.13
C PRO A 243 -29.02 -17.02 27.63
N ILE A 244 -28.87 -16.90 26.31
CA ILE A 244 -27.61 -16.55 25.65
C ILE A 244 -27.68 -15.06 25.36
N LEU A 245 -26.96 -14.28 26.17
CA LEU A 245 -26.89 -12.83 26.04
C LEU A 245 -25.67 -12.43 25.22
N GLN A 246 -25.87 -11.60 24.21
CA GLN A 246 -24.76 -10.99 23.48
C GLN A 246 -24.47 -9.63 24.10
N ASN A 247 -23.28 -9.49 24.68
CA ASN A 247 -22.90 -8.29 25.43
C ASN A 247 -22.28 -7.27 24.47
N ALA A 248 -23.08 -6.34 23.98
CA ALA A 248 -22.62 -5.30 23.07
C ALA A 248 -22.02 -4.12 23.85
N LYS A 249 -20.80 -4.29 24.40
CA LYS A 249 -20.08 -3.21 25.11
C LYS A 249 -19.76 -1.97 24.24
N SER A 250 -20.17 -1.94 22.97
CA SER A 250 -19.92 -0.85 22.03
C SER A 250 -21.17 -0.27 21.35
N SER A 251 -22.37 -0.83 21.54
CA SER A 251 -23.60 -0.24 20.96
C SER A 251 -24.47 0.35 22.06
N SER A 252 -25.11 1.48 21.79
CA SER A 252 -26.04 2.20 22.67
C SER A 252 -27.29 1.40 23.11
N LYS A 253 -27.42 0.14 22.70
CA LYS A 253 -28.40 -0.84 23.16
C LYS A 253 -27.67 -1.80 24.09
N GLY A 254 -28.10 -1.91 25.35
CA GLY A 254 -27.50 -2.78 26.37
C GLY A 254 -27.54 -4.27 26.03
N GLU A 255 -27.46 -5.13 27.05
CA GLU A 255 -27.48 -6.60 26.86
C GLU A 255 -28.67 -7.04 25.99
N HIS A 256 -28.37 -7.69 24.87
CA HIS A 256 -29.36 -8.18 23.92
C HIS A 256 -29.51 -9.70 24.07
N LEU A 257 -30.76 -10.17 24.19
CA LEU A 257 -31.07 -11.60 24.15
C LEU A 257 -30.90 -12.11 22.72
N TRP A 258 -29.77 -12.77 22.46
CA TRP A 258 -29.50 -13.38 21.17
C TRP A 258 -30.25 -14.70 21.00
N GLY A 259 -30.37 -15.48 22.07
CA GLY A 259 -31.00 -16.79 22.02
C GLY A 259 -31.20 -17.44 23.39
N LEU A 260 -31.63 -18.69 23.38
CA LEU A 260 -31.79 -19.54 24.56
C LEU A 260 -31.04 -20.85 24.35
N LEU A 261 -30.34 -21.31 25.39
CA LEU A 261 -29.87 -22.68 25.47
C LEU A 261 -30.89 -23.47 26.29
N ILE A 262 -31.42 -24.55 25.70
CA ILE A 262 -32.55 -25.29 26.26
C ILE A 262 -32.20 -26.77 26.33
N ALA A 263 -32.34 -27.37 27.51
CA ALA A 263 -32.34 -28.83 27.66
C ALA A 263 -33.73 -29.35 28.00
N HIS A 264 -34.08 -30.49 27.42
CA HIS A 264 -35.32 -31.22 27.70
C HIS A 264 -35.00 -32.63 28.22
N GLN A 265 -35.81 -33.08 29.19
CA GLN A 265 -35.99 -34.49 29.47
C GLN A 265 -37.38 -34.89 28.95
N CYS A 266 -37.41 -35.93 28.13
CA CYS A 266 -38.59 -36.45 27.46
C CYS A 266 -39.01 -37.83 28.01
N GLN A 267 -38.06 -38.64 28.51
CA GLN A 267 -38.36 -39.97 29.06
C GLN A 267 -39.18 -39.90 30.36
N ALA A 268 -38.78 -39.04 31.29
CA ALA A 268 -39.41 -38.91 32.60
C ALA A 268 -39.23 -37.48 33.15
N PRO A 269 -40.08 -37.06 34.13
CA PRO A 269 -39.81 -35.87 34.92
C PRO A 269 -38.43 -35.95 35.60
N ARG A 270 -37.74 -34.82 35.69
CA ARG A 270 -36.36 -34.75 36.23
C ARG A 270 -36.19 -33.46 37.02
N GLU A 271 -35.74 -33.61 38.26
CA GLU A 271 -35.27 -32.47 39.06
C GLU A 271 -33.92 -31.99 38.54
N TRP A 272 -33.83 -30.69 38.26
CA TRP A 272 -32.61 -30.04 37.80
C TRP A 272 -31.84 -29.48 38.99
N THR A 273 -30.64 -29.99 39.22
CA THR A 273 -29.78 -29.56 40.33
C THR A 273 -29.26 -28.14 40.11
N GLU A 274 -28.90 -27.43 41.19
CA GLU A 274 -28.27 -26.09 41.09
C GLU A 274 -27.01 -26.13 40.22
N PHE A 275 -26.19 -27.17 40.37
CA PHE A 275 -25.00 -27.39 39.54
C PHE A 275 -25.31 -27.42 38.04
N GLU A 276 -26.39 -28.09 37.62
CA GLU A 276 -26.77 -28.17 36.20
C GLU A 276 -27.27 -26.83 35.66
N GLN A 277 -27.97 -26.06 36.50
CA GLN A 277 -28.43 -24.71 36.15
C GLN A 277 -27.25 -23.76 35.99
N GLU A 278 -26.31 -23.76 36.95
CA GLU A 278 -25.08 -22.96 36.90
C GLU A 278 -24.20 -23.33 35.70
N LEU A 279 -24.01 -24.64 35.47
CA LEU A 279 -23.26 -25.16 34.33
C LEU A 279 -23.83 -24.67 32.99
N MET A 280 -25.15 -24.78 32.83
CA MET A 280 -25.81 -24.37 31.59
C MET A 280 -25.71 -22.85 31.40
N GLN A 281 -25.88 -22.07 32.47
CA GLN A 281 -25.73 -20.61 32.42
C GLN A 281 -24.31 -20.22 32.02
N GLN A 282 -23.27 -20.80 32.63
CA GLN A 282 -21.88 -20.51 32.26
C GLN A 282 -21.59 -20.84 30.79
N LEU A 283 -22.13 -21.94 30.26
CA LEU A 283 -21.97 -22.28 28.85
C LEU A 283 -22.69 -21.27 27.95
N ALA A 284 -23.89 -20.84 28.30
CA ALA A 284 -24.61 -19.82 27.56
C ALA A 284 -23.86 -18.47 27.54
N ASP A 285 -23.25 -18.07 28.66
CA ASP A 285 -22.40 -16.87 28.74
C ASP A 285 -21.17 -16.99 27.82
N GLN A 286 -20.52 -18.16 27.79
CA GLN A 286 -19.38 -18.41 26.90
C GLN A 286 -19.78 -18.38 25.43
N ILE A 287 -20.94 -18.94 25.08
CA ILE A 287 -21.49 -18.87 23.72
C ILE A 287 -21.77 -17.42 23.33
N GLY A 288 -22.34 -16.61 24.24
CA GLY A 288 -22.58 -15.18 24.04
C GLY A 288 -21.30 -14.39 23.74
N ILE A 289 -20.20 -14.69 24.44
CA ILE A 289 -18.89 -14.10 24.18
C ILE A 289 -18.35 -14.52 22.81
N ALA A 290 -18.40 -15.82 22.49
CA ALA A 290 -17.90 -16.34 21.22
C ALA A 290 -18.66 -15.77 20.01
N LEU A 291 -19.98 -15.60 20.13
CA LEU A 291 -20.83 -14.92 19.15
C LEU A 291 -20.36 -13.49 18.87
N PHE A 292 -20.10 -12.72 19.93
CA PHE A 292 -19.61 -11.35 19.81
C PHE A 292 -18.23 -11.28 19.15
N GLN A 293 -17.33 -12.22 19.47
CA GLN A 293 -16.00 -12.29 18.85
C GLN A 293 -16.07 -12.58 17.35
N GLY A 294 -16.94 -13.51 16.93
CA GLY A 294 -17.14 -13.84 15.52
C GLY A 294 -17.63 -12.64 14.70
N GLU A 295 -18.64 -11.92 15.20
CA GLU A 295 -19.18 -10.73 14.53
C GLU A 295 -18.14 -9.59 14.43
N LEU A 296 -17.33 -9.38 15.48
CA LEU A 296 -16.25 -8.40 15.45
C LEU A 296 -15.19 -8.75 14.40
N LEU A 297 -14.83 -10.04 14.29
CA LEU A 297 -13.84 -10.50 13.33
C LEU A 297 -14.32 -10.29 11.89
N GLU A 298 -15.56 -10.66 11.58
CA GLU A 298 -16.16 -10.49 10.26
C GLU A 298 -16.21 -9.00 9.85
N ASN A 299 -16.59 -8.12 10.78
CA ASN A 299 -16.55 -6.67 10.57
C ASN A 299 -15.13 -6.13 10.31
N LEU A 300 -14.14 -6.60 11.06
CA LEU A 300 -12.74 -6.21 10.86
C LEU A 300 -12.20 -6.69 9.51
N GLU A 301 -12.51 -7.92 9.11
CA GLU A 301 -12.14 -8.46 7.80
C GLU A 301 -12.75 -7.64 6.66
N GLY A 302 -14.03 -7.24 6.79
CA GLY A 302 -14.68 -6.34 5.84
C GLY A 302 -13.97 -4.99 5.70
N ILE A 303 -13.65 -4.34 6.83
CA ILE A 303 -12.93 -3.05 6.84
C ILE A 303 -11.52 -3.19 6.24
N VAL A 304 -10.81 -4.27 6.57
CA VAL A 304 -9.46 -4.54 6.03
C VAL A 304 -9.53 -4.75 4.52
N ALA A 305 -10.51 -5.50 4.02
CA ALA A 305 -10.71 -5.72 2.59
C ALA A 305 -10.97 -4.41 1.85
N GLU A 306 -11.86 -3.55 2.36
CA GLU A 306 -12.17 -2.25 1.78
C GLU A 306 -10.94 -1.33 1.74
N ARG A 307 -10.23 -1.18 2.86
CA ARG A 307 -9.00 -0.36 2.93
C ARG A 307 -7.90 -0.89 2.00
N THR A 308 -7.76 -2.21 1.90
CA THR A 308 -6.76 -2.84 1.01
C THR A 308 -7.07 -2.56 -0.45
N ALA A 309 -8.35 -2.61 -0.86
CA ALA A 309 -8.76 -2.27 -2.21
C ALA A 309 -8.48 -0.80 -2.54
N LYS A 310 -8.81 0.12 -1.61
CA LYS A 310 -8.56 1.55 -1.78
C LYS A 310 -7.06 1.86 -1.93
N LEU A 311 -6.21 1.29 -1.06
CA LEU A 311 -4.76 1.49 -1.14
C LEU A 311 -4.17 0.94 -2.44
N ARG A 312 -4.66 -0.20 -2.94
CA ARG A 312 -4.20 -0.74 -4.23
C ARG A 312 -4.53 0.19 -5.39
N GLN A 313 -5.72 0.82 -5.36
CA GLN A 313 -6.09 1.81 -6.36
C GLN A 313 -5.17 3.03 -6.32
N GLU A 314 -4.95 3.63 -5.13
CA GLU A 314 -4.07 4.79 -4.97
C GLU A 314 -2.61 4.50 -5.40
N ILE A 315 -2.10 3.30 -5.09
CA ILE A 315 -0.76 2.88 -5.52
C ILE A 315 -0.70 2.78 -7.05
N SER A 316 -1.71 2.20 -7.70
CA SER A 316 -1.76 2.07 -9.16
C SER A 316 -1.79 3.43 -9.86
N GLU A 317 -2.62 4.36 -9.36
CA GLU A 317 -2.72 5.72 -9.89
C GLU A 317 -1.38 6.48 -9.73
N ARG A 318 -0.76 6.39 -8.56
CA ARG A 318 0.54 7.03 -8.30
C ARG A 318 1.66 6.45 -9.15
N GLN A 319 1.66 5.13 -9.38
CA GLN A 319 2.62 4.48 -10.27
C GLN A 319 2.45 4.91 -11.73
N ALA A 320 1.21 5.08 -12.21
CA ALA A 320 0.94 5.59 -13.55
C ALA A 320 1.48 7.02 -13.73
N ALA A 321 1.18 7.91 -12.78
CA ALA A 321 1.67 9.29 -12.79
C ALA A 321 3.21 9.38 -12.77
N LEU A 322 3.88 8.53 -11.96
CA LEU A 322 5.34 8.47 -11.94
C LEU A 322 5.91 8.01 -13.29
N ARG A 323 5.30 7.02 -13.95
CA ARG A 323 5.75 6.55 -15.27
C ARG A 323 5.63 7.64 -16.34
N GLU A 324 4.54 8.40 -16.35
CA GLU A 324 4.39 9.52 -17.28
C GLU A 324 5.43 10.60 -17.03
N ARG A 325 5.66 10.97 -15.77
CA ARG A 325 6.67 11.95 -15.40
C ARG A 325 8.07 11.52 -15.85
N THR A 326 8.47 10.27 -15.59
CA THR A 326 9.78 9.75 -16.02
C THR A 326 9.91 9.74 -17.54
N LYS A 327 8.84 9.43 -18.29
CA LYS A 327 8.84 9.54 -19.76
C LYS A 327 9.01 10.98 -20.23
N ALA A 328 8.34 11.93 -19.60
CA ALA A 328 8.48 13.35 -19.94
C ALA A 328 9.91 13.86 -19.63
N GLU A 329 10.46 13.51 -18.47
CA GLU A 329 11.83 13.89 -18.08
C GLU A 329 12.89 13.29 -19.02
N THR A 330 12.73 12.02 -19.41
CA THR A 330 13.66 11.39 -20.37
C THR A 330 13.55 11.96 -21.77
N ALA A 331 12.32 12.24 -22.25
CA ALA A 331 12.12 12.91 -23.53
C ALA A 331 12.70 14.33 -23.55
N LEU A 332 12.52 15.09 -22.47
CA LEU A 332 13.11 16.42 -22.31
C LEU A 332 14.63 16.36 -22.35
N ARG A 333 15.23 15.47 -21.55
CA ARG A 333 16.67 15.27 -21.52
C ARG A 333 17.22 14.87 -22.90
N HIS A 334 16.52 13.98 -23.62
CA HIS A 334 16.93 13.60 -24.97
C HIS A 334 16.89 14.79 -25.93
N SER A 335 15.85 15.62 -25.85
CA SER A 335 15.74 16.85 -26.65
C SER A 335 16.85 17.85 -26.31
N GLU A 336 17.19 18.04 -25.04
CA GLU A 336 18.28 18.92 -24.59
C GLU A 336 19.64 18.43 -25.08
N GLU A 337 19.91 17.13 -24.96
CA GLU A 337 21.14 16.50 -25.47
C GLU A 337 21.25 16.66 -27.00
N GLN A 338 20.15 16.45 -27.74
CA GLN A 338 20.11 16.66 -29.20
C GLN A 338 20.43 18.11 -29.60
N LEU A 339 19.82 19.10 -28.96
CA LEU A 339 20.08 20.51 -29.23
C LEU A 339 21.55 20.88 -28.95
N ARG A 340 22.11 20.36 -27.86
CA ARG A 340 23.53 20.57 -27.53
C ARG A 340 24.46 19.92 -28.56
N LEU A 341 24.15 18.72 -29.05
CA LEU A 341 24.92 18.06 -30.11
C LEU A 341 24.88 18.86 -31.43
N ILE A 342 23.71 19.36 -31.84
CA ILE A 342 23.58 20.20 -33.04
C ILE A 342 24.41 21.46 -32.89
N ALA A 343 24.29 22.17 -31.77
CA ALA A 343 25.06 23.39 -31.53
C ALA A 343 26.58 23.13 -31.52
N ASN A 344 27.04 22.02 -30.93
CA ASN A 344 28.47 21.68 -30.87
C ASN A 344 29.05 21.18 -32.19
N GLY A 345 28.22 20.64 -33.09
CA GLY A 345 28.66 20.13 -34.40
C GLY A 345 28.84 21.22 -35.47
N LEU A 346 28.40 22.45 -35.23
CA LEU A 346 28.50 23.55 -36.18
C LEU A 346 29.83 24.32 -36.01
N PRO A 347 30.55 24.64 -37.11
CA PRO A 347 31.75 25.48 -37.07
C PRO A 347 31.37 26.97 -36.97
N VAL A 348 30.58 27.31 -35.96
CA VAL A 348 30.05 28.65 -35.67
C VAL A 348 30.08 28.81 -34.16
N LEU A 349 30.52 29.97 -33.65
CA LEU A 349 30.35 30.26 -32.22
C LEU A 349 28.88 30.57 -31.96
N ILE A 350 28.26 29.78 -31.09
CA ILE A 350 26.86 29.95 -30.69
C ILE A 350 26.84 30.16 -29.18
N ALA A 351 26.26 31.27 -28.74
CA ALA A 351 26.05 31.53 -27.33
C ALA A 351 24.68 32.15 -27.05
N TYR A 352 24.17 31.95 -25.84
CA TYR A 352 23.06 32.71 -25.28
C TYR A 352 23.58 33.55 -24.12
N VAL A 353 23.29 34.85 -24.18
CA VAL A 353 23.70 35.84 -23.18
C VAL A 353 22.44 36.48 -22.61
N ASP A 354 22.31 36.51 -21.28
CA ASP A 354 21.13 37.07 -20.64
C ASP A 354 21.10 38.62 -20.64
N CYS A 355 20.01 39.21 -20.15
CA CYS A 355 19.85 40.66 -20.06
C CYS A 355 20.85 41.35 -19.12
N GLN A 356 21.50 40.58 -18.23
CA GLN A 356 22.59 41.03 -17.37
C GLN A 356 23.97 40.81 -18.01
N GLN A 357 24.00 40.40 -19.29
CA GLN A 357 25.19 40.15 -20.08
C GLN A 357 26.07 38.99 -19.58
N HIS A 358 25.48 37.99 -18.93
CA HIS A 358 26.16 36.75 -18.55
C HIS A 358 25.91 35.66 -19.58
N TYR A 359 26.95 34.90 -19.90
CA TYR A 359 26.84 33.70 -20.71
C TYR A 359 26.01 32.64 -19.98
N ARG A 360 24.91 32.20 -20.59
CA ARG A 360 24.05 31.12 -20.08
C ARG A 360 24.14 29.85 -20.91
N PHE A 361 24.57 29.98 -22.16
CA PHE A 361 24.91 28.87 -23.04
C PHE A 361 26.05 29.30 -23.94
N ASN A 362 26.93 28.37 -24.27
CA ASN A 362 27.90 28.50 -25.35
C ASN A 362 28.26 27.10 -25.86
N ASN A 363 28.60 26.98 -27.13
CA ASN A 363 28.92 25.69 -27.76
C ASN A 363 30.44 25.40 -27.77
N GLN A 364 30.79 24.16 -28.11
CA GLN A 364 32.16 23.66 -28.13
C GLN A 364 33.12 24.49 -29.03
N ALA A 365 32.59 25.19 -30.03
CA ALA A 365 33.39 26.02 -30.93
C ALA A 365 34.16 27.13 -30.20
N TYR A 366 33.68 27.61 -29.04
CA TYR A 366 34.42 28.58 -28.21
C TYR A 366 35.78 28.03 -27.74
N GLN A 367 35.84 26.73 -27.41
CA GLN A 367 37.09 26.09 -27.03
C GLN A 367 38.01 25.89 -28.23
N THR A 368 37.46 25.54 -29.39
CA THR A 368 38.25 25.30 -30.60
C THR A 368 38.81 26.58 -31.22
N TRP A 369 38.05 27.69 -31.20
CA TRP A 369 38.44 28.93 -31.87
C TRP A 369 39.13 29.92 -30.94
N LEU A 370 38.71 29.99 -29.67
CA LEU A 370 39.22 30.97 -28.70
C LEU A 370 40.02 30.32 -27.56
N GLY A 371 40.10 28.98 -27.49
CA GLY A 371 40.79 28.27 -26.41
C GLY A 371 40.08 28.31 -25.06
N LEU A 372 38.83 28.77 -25.00
CA LEU A 372 38.07 28.94 -23.77
C LEU A 372 37.07 27.79 -23.57
N SER A 373 37.15 27.06 -22.46
CA SER A 373 36.20 25.96 -22.21
C SER A 373 34.77 26.51 -21.99
N PRO A 374 33.73 25.79 -22.47
CA PRO A 374 32.36 26.19 -22.24
C PRO A 374 31.99 26.38 -20.78
N GLU A 375 32.53 25.52 -19.92
CA GLU A 375 32.35 25.55 -18.47
C GLU A 375 33.05 26.75 -17.83
N GLU A 376 34.18 27.20 -18.37
CA GLU A 376 34.90 28.37 -17.88
C GLU A 376 34.20 29.68 -18.25
N ILE A 377 33.53 29.73 -19.41
CA ILE A 377 32.78 30.90 -19.87
C ILE A 377 31.40 30.98 -19.22
N SER A 378 30.79 29.83 -18.90
CA SER A 378 29.44 29.75 -18.34
C SER A 378 29.32 30.64 -17.09
N ASP A 379 28.21 31.36 -17.02
CA ASP A 379 27.86 32.33 -15.98
C ASP A 379 28.85 33.50 -15.79
N ARG A 380 29.81 33.69 -16.69
CA ARG A 380 30.68 34.88 -16.69
C ARG A 380 30.08 36.02 -17.51
N HIS A 381 30.36 37.24 -17.08
CA HIS A 381 29.93 38.44 -17.79
C HIS A 381 30.78 38.67 -19.05
N LEU A 382 30.21 39.20 -20.14
CA LEU A 382 30.91 39.50 -21.41
C LEU A 382 32.27 40.19 -21.21
N ILE A 383 32.32 41.28 -20.45
CA ILE A 383 33.55 42.04 -20.16
C ILE A 383 34.65 41.22 -19.44
N GLN A 384 34.28 40.20 -18.66
CA GLN A 384 35.24 39.34 -17.97
C GLN A 384 35.85 38.31 -18.93
N VAL A 385 35.12 37.93 -19.97
CA VAL A 385 35.54 36.94 -20.97
C VAL A 385 36.40 37.59 -22.06
N HIS A 386 35.95 38.73 -22.59
CA HIS A 386 36.62 39.40 -23.73
C HIS A 386 37.60 40.51 -23.30
N GLY A 387 37.59 40.91 -22.02
CA GLY A 387 38.36 42.06 -21.56
C GLY A 387 37.74 43.41 -21.94
N LYS A 388 38.28 44.49 -21.37
CA LYS A 388 37.68 45.84 -21.47
C LYS A 388 37.74 46.41 -22.89
N ASP A 389 38.87 46.25 -23.57
CA ASP A 389 39.10 46.87 -24.88
C ASP A 389 38.22 46.24 -25.95
N GLU A 390 38.11 44.90 -25.97
CA GLU A 390 37.23 44.21 -26.91
C GLU A 390 35.76 44.43 -26.56
N TYR A 391 35.40 44.42 -25.27
CA TYR A 391 34.04 44.71 -24.85
C TYR A 391 33.59 46.10 -25.29
N GLN A 392 34.46 47.11 -25.22
CA GLN A 392 34.14 48.46 -25.66
C GLN A 392 33.78 48.50 -27.15
N GLN A 393 34.47 47.74 -27.99
CA GLN A 393 34.19 47.64 -29.44
C GLN A 393 32.82 47.01 -29.73
N ILE A 394 32.40 46.04 -28.91
CA ILE A 394 31.12 45.33 -29.12
C ILE A 394 29.94 45.93 -28.34
N SER A 395 30.21 46.80 -27.35
CA SER A 395 29.21 47.33 -26.41
C SER A 395 28.01 47.99 -27.10
N GLN A 396 28.23 48.71 -28.21
CA GLN A 396 27.15 49.32 -28.99
C GLN A 396 26.21 48.26 -29.59
N TYR A 397 26.75 47.14 -30.07
CA TYR A 397 25.96 46.07 -30.68
C TYR A 397 25.20 45.28 -29.62
N VAL A 398 25.82 45.04 -28.46
CA VAL A 398 25.15 44.47 -27.28
C VAL A 398 23.97 45.34 -26.87
N ALA A 399 24.16 46.66 -26.80
CA ALA A 399 23.08 47.60 -26.46
C ALA A 399 21.95 47.60 -27.50
N THR A 400 22.25 47.47 -28.79
CA THR A 400 21.25 47.33 -29.86
C THR A 400 20.44 46.05 -29.71
N ALA A 401 21.10 44.91 -29.46
CA ALA A 401 20.42 43.64 -29.20
C ALA A 401 19.52 43.71 -27.95
N LEU A 402 19.99 44.34 -26.87
CA LEU A 402 19.21 44.54 -25.64
C LEU A 402 18.10 45.60 -25.76
N LYS A 403 17.97 46.29 -26.91
CA LYS A 403 16.80 47.10 -27.27
C LYS A 403 15.76 46.32 -28.08
N GLY A 404 16.06 45.07 -28.46
CA GLY A 404 15.16 44.22 -29.22
C GLY A 404 15.41 44.25 -30.73
N GLU A 405 16.55 44.80 -31.16
CA GLU A 405 16.93 44.90 -32.58
C GLU A 405 18.04 43.92 -32.92
N THR A 406 17.86 43.14 -33.99
CA THR A 406 18.93 42.27 -34.52
C THR A 406 20.04 43.13 -35.12
N VAL A 407 21.29 42.81 -34.80
CA VAL A 407 22.45 43.52 -35.35
C VAL A 407 23.51 42.55 -35.87
N THR A 408 24.01 42.84 -37.06
CA THR A 408 25.08 42.09 -37.71
C THR A 408 26.23 43.03 -38.03
N TYR A 409 27.45 42.61 -37.72
CA TYR A 409 28.66 43.37 -37.98
C TYR A 409 29.83 42.42 -38.28
N GLU A 410 30.85 42.95 -38.94
CA GLU A 410 32.08 42.21 -39.24
C GLU A 410 33.22 42.74 -38.37
N ARG A 411 34.08 41.83 -37.92
CA ARG A 411 35.31 42.18 -37.21
C ARG A 411 36.41 41.20 -37.55
N ASP A 412 37.65 41.64 -37.48
CA ASP A 412 38.81 40.76 -37.56
C ASP A 412 39.24 40.37 -36.14
N LEU A 413 39.56 39.10 -35.94
CA LEU A 413 40.01 38.56 -34.67
C LEU A 413 41.16 37.57 -34.88
N VAL A 414 42.13 37.60 -33.99
CA VAL A 414 43.18 36.57 -33.95
C VAL A 414 42.60 35.35 -33.22
N LEU A 415 42.43 34.23 -33.94
CA LEU A 415 41.97 32.98 -33.34
C LEU A 415 43.12 32.21 -32.71
N GLN A 416 42.81 31.09 -32.07
CA GLN A 416 43.78 30.25 -31.35
C GLN A 416 44.92 29.72 -32.24
N ASP A 417 44.71 29.62 -33.55
CA ASP A 417 45.75 29.24 -34.52
C ASP A 417 46.76 30.37 -34.80
N GLY A 418 46.57 31.55 -34.21
CA GLY A 418 47.42 32.73 -34.37
C GLY A 418 47.20 33.49 -35.67
N CYS A 419 46.25 33.06 -36.50
CA CYS A 419 45.89 33.74 -37.75
C CYS A 419 44.81 34.80 -37.51
N VAL A 420 44.76 35.81 -38.37
CA VAL A 420 43.67 36.80 -38.37
C VAL A 420 42.52 36.26 -39.21
N HIS A 421 41.38 36.04 -38.57
CA HIS A 421 40.14 35.63 -39.22
C HIS A 421 39.16 36.79 -39.30
N SER A 422 38.53 36.95 -40.46
CA SER A 422 37.40 37.85 -40.62
C SER A 422 36.13 37.14 -40.17
N LEU A 423 35.50 37.66 -39.13
CA LEU A 423 34.31 37.09 -38.51
C LEU A 423 33.07 37.94 -38.82
N SER A 424 31.97 37.28 -39.15
CA SER A 424 30.62 37.89 -39.18
C SER A 424 29.88 37.52 -37.90
N VAL A 425 29.57 38.53 -37.08
CA VAL A 425 28.90 38.39 -35.79
C VAL A 425 27.47 38.90 -35.93
N THR A 426 26.50 38.10 -35.50
CA THR A 426 25.08 38.47 -35.44
C THR A 426 24.55 38.28 -34.04
N TYR A 427 23.96 39.33 -33.46
CA TYR A 427 23.21 39.26 -32.22
C TYR A 427 21.72 39.29 -32.51
N ILE A 428 21.00 38.26 -32.05
CA ILE A 428 19.56 38.08 -32.24
C ILE A 428 18.87 38.21 -30.88
N PRO A 429 18.01 39.20 -30.64
CA PRO A 429 17.32 39.38 -29.36
C PRO A 429 16.34 38.23 -29.06
N HIS A 430 16.30 37.79 -27.80
CA HIS A 430 15.31 36.84 -27.31
C HIS A 430 14.18 37.58 -26.58
N ILE A 431 13.03 37.69 -27.26
CA ILE A 431 11.87 38.46 -26.81
C ILE A 431 10.75 37.50 -26.40
N GLN A 432 10.25 37.63 -25.16
CA GLN A 432 9.11 36.84 -24.65
C GLN A 432 7.77 37.52 -24.95
N SER A 433 6.65 36.83 -24.74
CA SER A 433 5.27 37.20 -25.11
C SER A 433 4.73 38.56 -24.62
N GLN A 434 5.50 39.33 -23.83
CA GLN A 434 5.16 40.67 -23.32
C GLN A 434 6.16 41.76 -23.76
N ASN A 435 6.89 41.54 -24.86
CA ASN A 435 7.97 42.43 -25.35
C ASN A 435 9.12 42.63 -24.33
N THR A 436 9.28 41.68 -23.41
CA THR A 436 10.37 41.66 -22.43
C THR A 436 11.56 40.96 -23.04
N ILE A 437 12.71 41.66 -23.07
CA ILE A 437 13.97 41.14 -23.60
C ILE A 437 14.67 40.35 -22.50
N GLN A 438 14.81 39.04 -22.70
CA GLN A 438 15.45 38.13 -21.74
C GLN A 438 16.98 38.05 -21.93
N GLY A 439 17.45 38.46 -23.12
CA GLY A 439 18.84 38.31 -23.53
C GLY A 439 18.93 38.30 -25.06
N PHE A 440 20.01 37.75 -25.60
CA PHE A 440 20.23 37.60 -27.02
C PHE A 440 21.08 36.35 -27.34
N PHE A 441 20.90 35.82 -28.54
CA PHE A 441 21.75 34.80 -29.12
C PHE A 441 22.89 35.47 -29.89
N ALA A 442 24.12 35.02 -29.67
CA ALA A 442 25.29 35.42 -30.43
C ALA A 442 25.69 34.30 -31.39
N LEU A 443 25.79 34.65 -32.67
CA LEU A 443 26.21 33.77 -33.75
C LEU A 443 27.42 34.39 -34.43
N THR A 444 28.57 33.72 -34.37
CA THR A 444 29.79 34.20 -35.04
C THR A 444 30.30 33.16 -36.01
N SER A 445 30.37 33.54 -37.29
CA SER A 445 30.85 32.68 -38.37
C SER A 445 32.13 33.23 -38.98
N ASP A 446 33.04 32.34 -39.39
CA ASP A 446 34.23 32.72 -40.12
C ASP A 446 33.88 32.92 -41.60
N ILE A 447 34.19 34.10 -42.12
CA ILE A 447 33.97 34.49 -43.51
C ILE A 447 35.29 34.73 -44.25
N SER A 448 36.43 34.30 -43.69
CA SER A 448 37.76 34.49 -44.24
C SER A 448 37.90 33.91 -45.65
N ASP A 449 37.48 32.65 -45.85
CA ASP A 449 37.51 31.99 -47.16
C ASP A 449 36.67 32.73 -48.19
N ARG A 450 35.45 33.14 -47.80
CA ARG A 450 34.56 33.91 -48.65
C ARG A 450 35.21 35.25 -49.06
N LYS A 451 35.78 35.98 -48.10
CA LYS A 451 36.48 37.24 -48.37
C LYS A 451 37.75 37.04 -49.19
N ALA A 452 38.46 35.93 -49.03
CA ALA A 452 39.63 35.60 -49.83
C ALA A 452 39.23 35.33 -51.28
N ILE A 453 38.15 34.58 -51.51
CA ILE A 453 37.58 34.33 -52.84
C ILE A 453 37.14 35.65 -53.49
N GLU A 454 36.42 36.50 -52.76
CA GLU A 454 36.00 37.81 -53.26
C GLU A 454 37.21 38.67 -53.65
N ARG A 455 38.25 38.72 -52.81
CA ARG A 455 39.51 39.44 -53.11
C ARG A 455 40.24 38.87 -54.32
N MET A 456 40.41 37.55 -54.41
CA MET A 456 41.07 36.89 -55.54
C MET A 456 40.32 37.13 -56.86
N LYS A 457 38.99 37.13 -56.82
CA LYS A 457 38.16 37.45 -57.99
C LYS A 457 38.44 38.88 -58.47
N ASP A 458 38.47 39.84 -57.54
CA ASP A 458 38.70 41.25 -57.86
C ASP A 458 40.13 41.47 -58.41
N GLU A 459 41.14 40.83 -57.81
CA GLU A 459 42.54 40.87 -58.29
C GLU A 459 42.69 40.23 -59.67
N PHE A 460 42.10 39.05 -59.88
CA PHE A 460 42.12 38.36 -61.18
C PHE A 460 41.52 39.23 -62.28
N LEU A 461 40.36 39.84 -62.03
CA LEU A 461 39.70 40.72 -63.00
C LEU A 461 40.53 41.97 -63.30
N ALA A 462 41.22 42.53 -62.30
CA ALA A 462 42.12 43.66 -62.49
C ALA A 462 43.32 43.29 -63.37
N VAL A 463 43.97 42.15 -63.12
CA VAL A 463 45.14 41.66 -63.88
C VAL A 463 44.75 41.33 -65.32
N VAL A 464 43.72 40.52 -65.53
CA VAL A 464 43.28 40.13 -66.89
C VAL A 464 42.93 41.36 -67.73
N SER A 465 42.28 42.35 -67.13
CA SER A 465 41.93 43.56 -67.87
C SER A 465 43.17 44.39 -68.27
N HIS A 466 44.21 44.41 -67.43
CA HIS A 466 45.48 45.07 -67.77
C HIS A 466 46.21 44.34 -68.92
N GLU A 467 46.32 43.02 -68.83
CA GLU A 467 46.99 42.18 -69.82
C GLU A 467 46.26 42.13 -71.17
N LEU A 468 44.93 42.34 -71.19
CA LEU A 468 44.16 42.47 -72.43
C LEU A 468 44.24 43.89 -73.03
N ARG A 469 44.28 44.94 -72.20
CA ARG A 469 44.30 46.33 -72.69
C ARG A 469 45.58 46.65 -73.45
N THR A 470 46.73 46.21 -72.95
CA THR A 470 48.04 46.51 -73.53
C THR A 470 48.21 46.05 -74.99
N PRO A 471 47.97 44.77 -75.34
CA PRO A 471 48.06 44.31 -76.73
C PRO A 471 46.96 44.91 -77.60
N LEU A 472 45.73 45.06 -77.10
CA LEU A 472 44.64 45.68 -77.87
C LEU A 472 44.94 47.14 -78.21
N THR A 473 45.53 47.91 -77.29
CA THR A 473 45.96 49.30 -77.54
C THR A 473 47.04 49.37 -78.61
N SER A 474 47.99 48.41 -78.61
CA SER A 474 49.05 48.33 -79.62
C SER A 474 48.50 47.95 -81.01
N ILE A 475 47.60 46.96 -81.07
CA ILE A 475 46.91 46.54 -82.30
C ILE A 475 46.09 47.72 -82.84
N HIS A 476 45.27 48.36 -82.00
CA HIS A 476 44.45 49.50 -82.40
C HIS A 476 45.32 50.65 -82.95
N SER A 477 46.41 50.99 -82.26
CA SER A 477 47.35 52.03 -82.72
C SER A 477 47.98 51.67 -84.07
N SER A 478 48.41 50.42 -84.25
CA SER A 478 48.98 49.94 -85.51
C SER A 478 47.97 49.99 -86.66
N LEU A 479 46.71 49.60 -86.41
CA LEU A 479 45.62 49.67 -87.38
C LEU A 479 45.29 51.13 -87.74
N LYS A 480 45.24 52.05 -86.77
CA LYS A 480 45.05 53.48 -87.01
C LYS A 480 46.18 54.06 -87.87
N ILE A 481 47.45 53.70 -87.62
CA ILE A 481 48.58 54.16 -88.44
C ILE A 481 48.45 53.64 -89.88
N LEU A 482 48.12 52.36 -90.07
CA LEU A 482 47.84 51.81 -91.40
C LEU A 482 46.68 52.54 -92.10
N ALA A 483 45.67 52.96 -91.33
CA ALA A 483 44.50 53.66 -91.86
C ALA A 483 44.82 55.08 -92.33
N THR A 484 45.89 55.72 -91.82
CA THR A 484 46.32 57.06 -92.27
C THR A 484 46.86 57.08 -93.70
N GLY A 485 47.18 55.91 -94.29
CA GLY A 485 47.77 55.80 -95.62
C GLY A 485 49.25 56.24 -95.69
N LYS A 486 49.88 56.60 -94.57
CA LYS A 486 51.29 57.04 -94.51
C LYS A 486 52.30 55.92 -94.75
N LEU A 487 51.90 54.65 -94.66
CA LEU A 487 52.75 53.47 -94.86
C LEU A 487 52.57 52.80 -96.24
N GLY A 488 51.77 53.40 -97.13
CA GLY A 488 51.45 52.87 -98.46
C GLY A 488 49.95 52.90 -98.78
N SER A 489 49.59 52.71 -100.06
CA SER A 489 48.21 52.69 -100.52
C SER A 489 47.62 51.27 -100.51
N LEU A 490 46.64 51.02 -99.63
CA LEU A 490 45.87 49.78 -99.62
C LEU A 490 44.83 49.76 -100.75
N SER A 491 44.55 48.58 -101.29
CA SER A 491 43.44 48.35 -102.23
C SER A 491 42.09 48.65 -101.57
N HIS A 492 41.02 48.82 -102.36
CA HIS A 492 39.67 49.04 -101.83
C HIS A 492 39.23 47.92 -100.86
N GLN A 493 39.57 46.67 -101.18
CA GLN A 493 39.31 45.52 -100.30
C GLN A 493 40.17 45.56 -99.03
N GLY A 494 41.45 45.96 -99.13
CA GLY A 494 42.35 46.12 -97.98
C GLY A 494 41.89 47.21 -97.01
N LYS A 495 41.41 48.36 -97.53
CA LYS A 495 40.82 49.42 -96.70
C LYS A 495 39.56 48.97 -95.96
N ARG A 496 38.70 48.16 -96.61
CA ARG A 496 37.50 47.60 -95.97
C ARG A 496 37.85 46.62 -94.84
N MET A 497 38.81 45.72 -95.05
CA MET A 497 39.29 44.80 -94.00
C MET A 497 39.92 45.55 -92.83
N LEU A 498 40.72 46.57 -93.10
CA LEU A 498 41.34 47.40 -92.06
C LEU A 498 40.30 48.13 -91.21
N LYS A 499 39.27 48.70 -91.83
CA LYS A 499 38.16 49.35 -91.12
C LYS A 499 37.43 48.37 -90.19
N ILE A 500 37.14 47.16 -90.67
CA ILE A 500 36.50 46.12 -89.84
C ILE A 500 37.41 45.75 -88.65
N ALA A 501 38.71 45.54 -88.87
CA ALA A 501 39.64 45.20 -87.81
C ALA A 501 39.78 46.30 -86.75
N ASP A 502 39.82 47.57 -87.19
CA ASP A 502 39.86 48.73 -86.30
C ASP A 502 38.60 48.83 -85.44
N GLU A 503 37.41 48.74 -86.07
CA GLU A 503 36.11 48.73 -85.39
C GLU A 503 35.98 47.57 -84.38
N GLN A 504 36.45 46.37 -84.73
CA GLN A 504 36.42 45.23 -83.79
C GLN A 504 37.40 45.43 -82.62
N THR A 505 38.57 46.01 -82.87
CA THR A 505 39.57 46.24 -81.81
C THR A 505 39.08 47.34 -80.85
N GLU A 506 38.50 48.42 -81.38
CA GLU A 506 37.89 49.50 -80.60
C GLU A 506 36.75 48.97 -79.73
N ARG A 507 35.87 48.12 -80.30
CA ARG A 507 34.79 47.47 -79.56
C ARG A 507 35.31 46.59 -78.40
N LEU A 508 36.41 45.85 -78.60
CA LEU A 508 37.02 45.02 -77.55
C LEU A 508 37.61 45.87 -76.43
N VAL A 509 38.27 46.98 -76.75
CA VAL A 509 38.81 47.92 -75.75
C VAL A 509 37.68 48.48 -74.88
N HIS A 510 36.58 48.91 -75.50
CA HIS A 510 35.41 49.39 -74.76
C HIS A 510 34.81 48.32 -73.85
N LEU A 511 34.71 47.08 -74.33
CA LEU A 511 34.13 45.98 -73.55
C LEU A 511 34.99 45.64 -72.31
N VAL A 512 36.31 45.62 -72.45
CA VAL A 512 37.23 45.40 -71.31
C VAL A 512 37.12 46.52 -70.28
N ASN A 513 37.02 47.78 -70.74
CA ASN A 513 36.86 48.92 -69.83
C ASN A 513 35.52 48.88 -69.10
N ASN A 514 34.42 48.52 -69.79
CA ASN A 514 33.10 48.41 -69.16
C ASN A 514 33.06 47.35 -68.05
N VAL A 515 33.75 46.21 -68.23
CA VAL A 515 33.85 45.18 -67.17
C VAL A 515 34.55 45.71 -65.93
N LEU A 516 35.62 46.48 -66.11
CA LEU A 516 36.33 47.11 -64.99
C LEU A 516 35.52 48.20 -64.30
N ASP A 517 34.79 49.01 -65.07
CA ASP A 517 33.95 50.05 -64.51
C ASP A 517 32.83 49.42 -63.66
N LEU A 518 32.21 48.33 -64.14
CA LEU A 518 31.26 47.54 -63.34
C LEU A 518 31.88 47.00 -62.04
N GLN A 519 33.13 46.52 -62.07
CA GLN A 519 33.83 46.08 -60.84
C GLN A 519 34.10 47.23 -59.86
N ARG A 520 34.49 48.41 -60.35
CA ARG A 520 34.72 49.58 -59.51
C ARG A 520 33.43 50.11 -58.89
N ILE A 521 32.30 50.02 -59.62
CA ILE A 521 30.96 50.31 -59.09
C ILE A 521 30.63 49.32 -57.97
N GLN A 522 30.73 48.01 -58.24
CA GLN A 522 30.40 46.96 -57.27
C GLN A 522 31.26 47.00 -56.00
N SER A 523 32.53 47.40 -56.11
CA SER A 523 33.46 47.53 -54.98
C SER A 523 33.40 48.89 -54.28
N GLY A 524 32.57 49.83 -54.76
CA GLY A 524 32.44 51.18 -54.18
C GLY A 524 33.67 52.08 -54.35
N LYS A 525 34.64 51.71 -55.21
CA LYS A 525 35.94 52.40 -55.39
C LYS A 525 35.97 53.37 -56.58
N ILE A 526 34.82 53.84 -57.06
CA ILE A 526 34.80 54.89 -58.10
C ILE A 526 35.11 56.25 -57.47
N ASN A 527 36.20 56.86 -57.93
CA ASN A 527 36.43 58.29 -57.74
C ASN A 527 35.66 59.07 -58.82
N MET A 528 34.51 59.63 -58.44
CA MET A 528 33.75 60.53 -59.31
C MET A 528 34.26 61.97 -59.15
N ASN A 529 34.72 62.57 -60.24
CA ASN A 529 35.00 64.00 -60.27
C ASN A 529 33.69 64.76 -60.60
N LYS A 530 33.07 65.32 -59.56
CA LYS A 530 31.76 65.97 -59.66
C LYS A 530 31.92 67.37 -60.24
N GLN A 531 31.29 67.63 -61.38
CA GLN A 531 31.26 68.95 -62.00
C GLN A 531 29.86 69.30 -62.49
N ALA A 532 29.56 70.60 -62.52
CA ALA A 532 28.34 71.11 -63.15
C ALA A 532 28.42 70.87 -64.67
N CYS A 533 27.40 70.23 -65.23
CA CYS A 533 27.30 69.95 -66.67
C CYS A 533 25.93 70.39 -67.19
N GLN A 534 25.85 70.79 -68.46
CA GLN A 534 24.58 71.11 -69.07
C GLN A 534 23.90 69.82 -69.54
N THR A 535 22.80 69.44 -68.89
CA THR A 535 22.05 68.22 -69.21
C THR A 535 21.64 68.16 -70.68
N LYS A 536 21.36 69.32 -71.28
CA LYS A 536 21.05 69.45 -72.71
C LYS A 536 22.17 68.94 -73.61
N GLU A 537 23.42 69.28 -73.30
CA GLU A 537 24.58 68.84 -74.08
C GLU A 537 24.76 67.33 -73.97
N LEU A 538 24.66 66.79 -72.75
CA LEU A 538 24.76 65.35 -72.50
C LEU A 538 23.66 64.54 -73.22
N MET A 539 22.41 65.04 -73.21
CA MET A 539 21.30 64.39 -73.93
C MET A 539 21.52 64.40 -75.44
N VAL A 540 22.05 65.49 -75.98
CA VAL A 540 22.37 65.59 -77.41
C VAL A 540 23.48 64.60 -77.77
N GLU A 541 24.56 64.56 -76.98
CA GLU A 541 25.68 63.64 -77.19
C GLU A 541 25.23 62.18 -77.13
N ALA A 542 24.42 61.79 -76.14
CA ALA A 542 23.90 60.43 -76.01
C ALA A 542 23.03 60.01 -77.20
N VAL A 543 22.14 60.89 -77.66
CA VAL A 543 21.29 60.61 -78.83
C VAL A 543 22.12 60.52 -80.10
N GLN A 544 23.12 61.39 -80.27
CA GLN A 544 24.02 61.33 -81.42
C GLN A 544 24.84 60.03 -81.43
N ALA A 545 25.37 59.60 -80.28
CA ALA A 545 26.13 58.36 -80.15
C ALA A 545 25.29 57.13 -80.54
N MET A 546 24.00 57.10 -80.18
CA MET A 546 23.10 55.98 -80.47
C MET A 546 22.40 56.06 -81.83
N LYS A 547 22.53 57.19 -82.55
CA LYS A 547 21.78 57.46 -83.78
C LYS A 547 22.01 56.44 -84.88
N ASN A 548 23.26 56.06 -85.12
CA ASN A 548 23.61 55.12 -86.20
C ASN A 548 23.04 53.72 -85.91
N LEU A 549 23.19 53.22 -84.69
CA LEU A 549 22.66 51.92 -84.29
C LEU A 549 21.13 51.90 -84.34
N ALA A 550 20.48 52.98 -83.90
CA ALA A 550 19.02 53.10 -83.97
C ALA A 550 18.53 53.10 -85.42
N GLN A 551 19.21 53.80 -86.33
CA GLN A 551 18.87 53.79 -87.76
C GLN A 551 19.04 52.41 -88.40
N GLU A 552 20.12 51.68 -88.08
CA GLU A 552 20.33 50.30 -88.57
C GLU A 552 19.22 49.33 -88.11
N GLN A 553 18.64 49.56 -86.94
CA GLN A 553 17.56 48.75 -86.38
C GLN A 553 16.15 49.31 -86.67
N GLY A 554 16.04 50.38 -87.48
CA GLY A 554 14.76 51.01 -87.82
C GLY A 554 14.07 51.74 -86.66
N ILE A 555 14.81 52.10 -85.61
CA ILE A 555 14.32 52.78 -84.41
C ILE A 555 14.50 54.30 -84.58
N GLN A 556 13.42 55.05 -84.36
CA GLN A 556 13.45 56.52 -84.39
C GLN A 556 13.64 57.08 -82.97
N LEU A 557 14.82 57.66 -82.71
CA LEU A 557 15.09 58.34 -81.44
C LEU A 557 14.52 59.76 -81.48
N SER A 558 13.61 60.09 -80.56
CA SER A 558 13.10 61.44 -80.33
C SER A 558 13.51 61.93 -78.95
N PHE A 559 14.12 63.11 -78.87
CA PHE A 559 14.41 63.76 -77.59
C PHE A 559 13.95 65.21 -77.64
N LYS A 560 13.48 65.73 -76.48
CA LYS A 560 13.16 67.13 -76.28
C LYS A 560 14.08 67.67 -75.20
N PRO A 561 15.10 68.47 -75.54
CA PRO A 561 15.97 69.06 -74.53
C PRO A 561 15.18 70.13 -73.77
N ASN A 562 14.95 69.91 -72.47
CA ASN A 562 14.49 70.95 -71.55
C ASN A 562 15.71 71.64 -70.94
N ASP A 563 15.68 72.97 -70.87
CA ASP A 563 16.70 73.78 -70.16
C ASP A 563 16.49 73.67 -68.64
N LEU A 564 16.68 72.46 -68.10
CA LEU A 564 16.81 72.27 -66.66
C LEU A 564 18.16 72.88 -66.24
N MET A 565 18.09 74.06 -65.60
CA MET A 565 19.20 74.69 -64.89
C MET A 565 19.88 73.67 -63.96
N CYS A 566 21.20 73.52 -64.11
CA CYS A 566 22.14 72.87 -63.18
C CYS A 566 21.50 71.80 -62.26
N GLY A 567 21.16 70.64 -62.83
CA GLY A 567 20.80 69.47 -62.02
C GLY A 567 22.07 68.77 -61.54
N GLN A 568 22.24 68.58 -60.23
CA GLN A 568 23.11 67.52 -59.73
C GLN A 568 22.48 66.20 -60.15
N ILE A 569 23.06 65.54 -61.14
CA ILE A 569 22.66 64.18 -61.52
C ILE A 569 23.28 63.25 -60.47
N GLU A 570 22.46 62.80 -59.53
CA GLU A 570 22.79 61.69 -58.63
C GLU A 570 22.53 60.39 -59.37
N ILE A 571 23.59 59.62 -59.62
CA ILE A 571 23.50 58.21 -59.97
C ILE A 571 24.21 57.48 -58.84
N THR A 572 23.43 56.73 -58.07
CA THR A 572 23.86 55.94 -56.91
C THR A 572 24.68 54.74 -57.33
#